data_AF-A0A0V8DV65-F1
#
_entry.id   AF-A0A0V8DV65-F1
#
_cell.length_a   1.000
_cell.length_b   1.000
_cell.length_c   1.000
_cell.angle_alpha   90.00
_cell.angle_beta   90.00
_cell.angle_gamma   90.00
#
_symmetry.space_group_name_H-M   'P 1'
#
loop_
_entity.id
_entity.type
_entity.pdbx_description
1 polymer ?
#
loop_
_entity_poly.entity_id
_entity_poly.type
_entity_poly.pdbx_seq_one_letter_code
_entity_poly.pdbx_strand_id
1 'polypeptide(L)' 'MKAAVVRHNPDGYADLVEKELRAIKPNEALLDMEYCGVCHTDLHVAAAS' A
#
# COMPACT_ATOMS: atom_id res chain seq x y z
N MET A 1 0.09 8.05 8.74
CA MET A 1 0.08 8.46 7.32
C MET A 1 -1.01 7.69 6.62
N LYS A 2 -1.68 8.31 5.64
CA LYS A 2 -2.72 7.63 4.88
C LYS A 2 -2.12 6.61 3.92
N ALA A 3 -2.70 5.41 3.85
CA ALA A 3 -2.29 4.36 2.92
C ALA A 3 -3.51 3.68 2.30
N ALA A 4 -3.40 3.30 1.03
CA ALA A 4 -4.31 2.36 0.39
C ALA A 4 -3.80 0.94 0.63
N VAL A 5 -4.63 0.06 1.21
CA VAL A 5 -4.26 -1.32 1.53
C VAL A 5 -5.30 -2.29 0.97
N VAL A 6 -4.88 -3.52 0.63
CA VAL A 6 -5.81 -4.58 0.26
C VAL A 6 -6.77 -4.82 1.43
N ARG A 7 -8.07 -4.93 1.11
CA ARG A 7 -9.11 -5.20 2.11
C ARG A 7 -8.86 -6.52 2.82
N HIS A 8 -9.33 -6.64 4.05
CA HIS A 8 -9.19 -7.87 4.84
C HIS A 8 -9.77 -9.11 4.12
N ASN A 9 -10.90 -8.93 3.45
CA ASN A 9 -11.43 -9.89 2.48
C ASN A 9 -11.24 -9.29 1.07
N PRO A 10 -10.25 -9.74 0.29
CA PRO A 10 -9.92 -9.17 -1.02
C PRO A 10 -11.11 -9.24 -1.98
N ASP A 11 -11.49 -8.09 -2.54
CA ASP A 11 -12.65 -7.95 -3.44
C ASP A 11 -12.33 -7.08 -4.68
N GLY A 12 -11.04 -6.85 -4.95
CA GLY A 12 -10.56 -6.01 -6.05
C GLY A 12 -10.42 -4.52 -5.71
N TYR A 13 -10.72 -4.12 -4.46
CA TYR A 13 -10.61 -2.74 -4.00
C TYR A 13 -9.62 -2.59 -2.83
N ALA A 14 -9.33 -1.33 -2.50
CA ALA A 14 -8.46 -0.96 -1.38
C ALA A 14 -9.22 -0.16 -0.32
N ASP A 15 -8.82 -0.32 0.94
CA ASP A 15 -9.25 0.53 2.06
C ASP A 15 -8.24 1.64 2.31
N LEU A 16 -8.73 2.82 2.69
CA LEU A 16 -7.91 3.93 3.16
C LEU A 16 -7.76 3.86 4.67
N VAL A 17 -6.53 3.69 5.15
CA VAL A 17 -6.22 3.56 6.59
C VAL A 17 -5.16 4.57 7.03
N GLU A 18 -5.21 4.96 8.30
CA GLU A 18 -4.06 5.59 8.95
C GLU A 18 -3.08 4.51 9.39
N LYS A 19 -1.82 4.64 8.95
CA LYS A 19 -0.75 3.69 9.21
C LYS A 19 0.46 4.37 9.81
N GLU A 20 1.00 3.76 10.86
CA GLU A 20 2.29 4.10 11.44
C GLU A 20 3.36 3.20 10.80
N LEU A 21 4.47 3.80 10.36
CA LEU A 21 5.59 3.07 9.77
C LEU A 21 6.55 2.65 10.88
N ARG A 22 7.10 1.44 10.77
CA ARG A 22 8.18 0.99 11.66
C ARG A 22 9.43 1.86 11.49
N ALA A 23 10.28 1.89 12.50
CA ALA A 23 11.61 2.46 12.38
C ALA A 23 12.43 1.81 11.26
N ILE A 24 13.28 2.60 10.60
CA ILE A 24 14.19 2.14 9.55
C ILE A 24 15.34 1.33 10.13
N LYS A 25 15.87 0.40 9.33
CA LYS A 25 17.05 -0.41 9.65
C LYS A 25 18.29 0.09 8.92
N PRO A 26 19.50 -0.37 9.27
CA PRO A 26 20.69 -0.10 8.47
C PRO A 26 20.45 -0.47 6.99
N ASN A 27 20.86 0.41 6.09
CA ASN A 27 20.69 0.31 4.63
C ASN A 27 19.24 0.49 4.11
N GLU A 28 18.34 1.09 4.91
CA GLU A 28 17.02 1.52 4.45
C GLU A 28 16.92 3.06 4.41
N ALA A 29 16.09 3.59 3.53
CA ALA A 29 15.72 5.01 3.49
C ALA A 29 14.20 5.14 3.67
N LEU A 30 13.78 6.15 4.43
CA LEU A 30 12.36 6.53 4.55
C LEU A 30 12.05 7.56 3.47
N LEU A 31 10.99 7.33 2.71
CA LEU A 31 10.55 8.22 1.64
C LEU A 31 9.28 8.95 2.03
N ASP A 32 9.23 10.23 1.69
CA ASP A 32 7.98 10.99 1.61
C ASP A 32 7.50 10.94 0.15
N MET A 33 6.31 10.40 -0.07
CA MET A 33 5.85 10.01 -1.41
C MET A 33 5.15 11.18 -2.11
N GLU A 34 5.67 11.62 -3.26
CA GLU A 34 5.02 12.65 -4.08
C GLU A 34 3.91 12.05 -4.97
N TYR A 35 4.20 10.93 -5.64
CA TYR A 35 3.28 10.28 -6.59
C TYR A 35 3.44 8.75 -6.58
N CYS A 36 2.34 8.03 -6.82
CA CYS A 36 2.32 6.59 -7.06
C CYS A 36 1.24 6.30 -8.12
N GLY A 37 1.63 5.67 -9.23
CA GLY A 37 0.70 5.27 -10.28
C GLY A 37 -0.04 3.98 -9.92
N VAL A 38 -1.24 3.81 -10.48
CA VAL A 38 -2.02 2.56 -10.37
C VAL A 38 -1.81 1.74 -11.64
N CYS A 39 -1.59 0.44 -11.49
CA CYS A 39 -1.44 -0.51 -12.58
C CYS A 39 -2.38 -1.71 -12.44
N HIS A 40 -2.54 -2.50 -13.51
CA HIS A 40 -3.37 -3.71 -13.45
C HIS A 40 -2.85 -4.75 -12.44
N THR A 41 -1.53 -4.79 -12.18
CA THR A 41 -0.98 -5.67 -11.14
C THR A 41 -1.55 -5.35 -9.76
N ASP A 42 -1.82 -4.07 -9.45
CA ASP A 42 -2.44 -3.69 -8.18
C ASP A 42 -3.87 -4.26 -8.06
N LEU A 43 -4.60 -4.31 -9.17
CA LEU A 43 -5.96 -4.90 -9.22
C LEU A 43 -5.91 -6.41 -9.03
N HIS A 44 -4.96 -7.10 -9.67
CA HIS A 44 -4.74 -8.54 -9.46
C HIS A 44 -4.41 -8.85 -7.98
N VAL A 45 -3.54 -8.04 -7.37
CA VAL A 45 -3.21 -8.16 -5.94
C VAL A 45 -4.44 -7.91 -5.06
N ALA A 46 -5.24 -6.89 -5.35
CA ALA A 46 -6.44 -6.56 -4.57
C ALA A 46 -7.60 -7.56 -4.75
N ALA A 47 -7.64 -8.28 -5.88
CA ALA A 47 -8.61 -9.34 -6.16
C ALA A 47 -8.13 -10.73 -5.72
N ALA A 48 -6.87 -10.86 -5.28
CA ALA A 48 -6.22 -12.14 -4.98
C ALA A 48 -6.28 -13.14 -6.16
N SER A 49 -6.08 -12.65 -7.38
CA SER A 49 -6.21 -13.40 -8.63
C SER A 49 -4.95 -13.37 -9.48
#